data_AF-A0A4Q3RQP7-F1
#
_entry.id   AF-A0A4Q3RQP7-F1
#
_cell.length_a   1.000
_cell.length_b   1.000
_cell.length_c   1.000
_cell.angle_alpha   90.00
_cell.angle_beta   90.00
_cell.angle_gamma   90.00
#
_symmetry.space_group_name_H-M   'P 1'
#
loop_
_entity.id
_entity.type
_entity.pdbx_description
1 polymer ?
#
loop_
_entity_poly.entity_id
_entity_poly.type
_entity_poly.pdbx_seq_one_letter_code
_entity_poly.pdbx_strand_id
1 'polypeptide(L)'
;MITKPWIGKPWIDVLFILLPPFLSLAFIASFPSLFQNNKELPVAGWVILILLVDVAHVYSTLYRTYFDPQALKEQRSLLWTIPLFSFIGGILLYSMNDLLFWRILAYVAVYHFIRQQYGFMRIYSRKEKAPLLYSWIDRFTIYYATIYPILYWHLSGPRNFNWFVDGDFVYMEAKWLLYLATALYVGMLAAYVIKEIVVYRLTRSFNLPKAAIIWGTLFSWYFGIVYFNGDMA
;
A
#
# COMPACT_ATOMS: atom_id res chain seq x y z
N MET A 1 17.47 10.68 -25.31
CA MET A 1 16.20 9.99 -25.02
C MET A 1 16.32 9.29 -23.68
N ILE A 2 15.54 9.68 -22.68
CA ILE A 2 15.56 9.00 -21.37
C ILE A 2 14.95 7.63 -21.58
N THR A 3 15.73 6.58 -21.34
CA THR A 3 15.19 5.20 -21.31
C THR A 3 14.20 5.15 -20.15
N LYS A 4 12.92 4.96 -20.48
CA LYS A 4 11.84 4.86 -19.48
C LYS A 4 12.24 3.80 -18.42
N PRO A 5 11.96 4.05 -17.13
CA PRO A 5 12.53 3.28 -16.02
C PRO A 5 11.82 1.94 -15.79
N TRP A 6 11.50 1.20 -16.85
CA TRP A 6 10.92 -0.14 -16.78
C TRP A 6 11.85 -1.10 -16.02
N ILE A 7 11.26 -2.01 -15.25
CA ILE A 7 11.98 -3.07 -14.54
C ILE A 7 12.40 -4.13 -15.56
N GLY A 8 11.45 -4.62 -16.34
CA GLY A 8 11.66 -5.56 -17.44
C GLY A 8 11.18 -5.00 -18.77
N LYS A 9 10.39 -5.80 -19.50
CA LYS A 9 9.73 -5.36 -20.72
C LYS A 9 8.53 -4.48 -20.37
N PRO A 10 8.29 -3.36 -21.07
CA PRO A 10 7.20 -2.44 -20.75
C PRO A 10 5.82 -3.09 -20.59
N TRP A 11 5.48 -4.04 -21.46
CA TRP A 11 4.18 -4.71 -21.41
C TRP A 11 4.03 -5.65 -20.20
N ILE A 12 5.12 -6.24 -19.71
CA ILE A 12 5.11 -7.10 -18.52
C ILE A 12 4.86 -6.25 -17.29
N ASP A 13 5.63 -5.16 -17.14
CA ASP A 13 5.45 -4.18 -16.06
C ASP A 13 4.02 -3.62 -16.06
N VAL A 14 3.48 -3.27 -17.22
CA VAL A 14 2.09 -2.79 -17.34
C VAL A 14 1.12 -3.86 -16.87
N LEU A 15 1.15 -5.05 -17.45
CA LEU A 15 0.15 -6.08 -17.20
C LEU A 15 0.14 -6.57 -15.74
N PHE A 16 1.32 -6.75 -15.14
CA PHE A 16 1.45 -7.42 -13.84
C PHE A 16 1.72 -6.49 -12.66
N ILE A 17 2.08 -5.22 -12.89
CA ILE A 17 2.43 -4.29 -11.80
C ILE A 17 1.58 -3.02 -11.86
N LEU A 18 1.51 -2.35 -13.02
CA LEU A 18 0.91 -1.02 -13.09
C LEU A 18 -0.60 -1.05 -13.31
N LEU A 19 -1.10 -1.96 -14.14
CA LEU A 19 -2.50 -2.05 -14.53
C LEU A 19 -3.43 -2.68 -13.47
N PRO A 20 -3.02 -3.68 -12.66
CA PRO A 20 -3.91 -4.34 -11.71
C PRO A 20 -4.75 -3.41 -10.81
N PRO A 21 -4.21 -2.38 -10.13
CA PRO A 21 -5.04 -1.53 -9.25
C PRO A 21 -6.15 -0.81 -10.01
N PHE A 22 -5.90 -0.40 -11.27
CA PHE A 22 -6.92 0.28 -12.08
C PHE A 22 -8.00 -0.68 -12.57
N LEU A 23 -7.63 -1.91 -12.94
CA LEU A 23 -8.60 -2.93 -13.33
C LEU A 23 -9.48 -3.35 -12.16
N SER A 24 -8.90 -3.54 -10.97
CA SER A 24 -9.66 -3.85 -9.76
C SER A 24 -10.69 -2.76 -9.49
N LEU A 25 -10.26 -1.49 -9.45
CA LEU A 25 -11.16 -0.36 -9.22
C LEU A 25 -12.24 -0.22 -10.30
N ALA A 26 -11.89 -0.41 -11.58
CA ALA A 26 -12.86 -0.40 -12.67
C ALA A 26 -13.90 -1.52 -12.52
N PHE A 27 -13.47 -2.71 -12.09
CA PHE A 27 -14.36 -3.83 -11.81
C PHE A 27 -15.31 -3.51 -10.65
N ILE A 28 -14.79 -3.01 -9.53
CA ILE A 28 -15.60 -2.63 -8.36
C ILE A 28 -16.62 -1.53 -8.73
N ALA A 29 -16.18 -0.51 -9.47
CA ALA A 29 -17.05 0.58 -9.92
C ALA A 29 -18.13 0.12 -10.90
N SER A 30 -17.87 -0.94 -11.68
CA SER A 30 -18.83 -1.53 -12.62
C SER A 30 -19.87 -2.42 -11.93
N PHE A 31 -19.54 -2.96 -10.75
CA PHE A 31 -20.39 -3.90 -10.00
C PHE A 31 -20.57 -3.51 -8.53
N PRO A 32 -20.98 -2.27 -8.20
CA PRO A 32 -20.99 -1.77 -6.82
C PRO A 32 -21.89 -2.59 -5.89
N SER A 33 -22.99 -3.14 -6.41
CA SER A 33 -23.92 -3.99 -5.64
C SER A 33 -23.28 -5.28 -5.12
N LEU A 34 -22.25 -5.80 -5.79
CA LEU A 34 -21.53 -7.00 -5.35
C LEU A 34 -20.56 -6.70 -4.18
N PHE A 35 -20.10 -5.46 -4.05
CA PHE A 35 -19.04 -5.10 -3.11
C PHE A 35 -19.52 -4.27 -1.91
N GLN A 36 -20.62 -3.53 -2.04
CA GLN A 36 -21.13 -2.69 -0.95
C GLN A 36 -22.00 -3.45 0.07
N ASN A 37 -22.60 -4.58 -0.32
CA ASN A 37 -23.60 -5.29 0.51
C ASN A 37 -23.13 -6.63 1.08
N ASN A 38 -21.97 -7.13 0.67
CA ASN A 38 -21.43 -8.39 1.18
C ASN A 38 -20.60 -8.12 2.43
N LYS A 39 -21.14 -8.48 3.60
CA LYS A 39 -20.49 -8.26 4.89
C LYS A 39 -19.29 -9.17 5.14
N GLU A 40 -19.22 -10.33 4.48
CA GLU A 40 -18.14 -11.29 4.69
C GLU A 40 -17.75 -11.95 3.35
N LEU A 41 -16.44 -12.06 3.14
CA LEU A 41 -15.90 -12.79 2.01
C LEU A 41 -16.11 -14.30 2.24
N PRO A 42 -16.73 -15.04 1.31
CA PRO A 42 -16.83 -16.50 1.44
C PRO A 42 -15.44 -17.11 1.61
N VAL A 43 -15.32 -18.17 2.42
CA VAL A 43 -14.03 -18.84 2.71
C VAL A 43 -13.26 -19.19 1.44
N ALA A 44 -13.95 -19.68 0.40
CA ALA A 44 -13.33 -19.97 -0.89
C ALA A 44 -12.73 -18.71 -1.56
N GLY A 45 -13.43 -17.58 -1.48
CA GLY A 45 -12.94 -16.30 -1.96
C GLY A 45 -11.73 -15.82 -1.16
N TRP A 46 -11.74 -15.98 0.16
CA TRP A 46 -10.60 -15.66 1.02
C TRP A 46 -9.37 -16.50 0.67
N VAL A 47 -9.53 -17.81 0.50
CA VAL A 47 -8.42 -18.70 0.10
C VAL A 47 -7.86 -18.29 -1.26
N ILE A 48 -8.72 -18.03 -2.25
CA ILE A 48 -8.24 -17.71 -3.60
C ILE A 48 -7.59 -16.32 -3.64
N LEU A 49 -8.26 -15.29 -3.12
CA LEU A 49 -7.82 -13.90 -3.28
C LEU A 49 -6.76 -13.48 -2.27
N ILE A 50 -6.89 -13.89 -1.01
CA ILE A 50 -5.97 -13.47 0.05
C ILE A 50 -4.82 -14.47 0.15
N LEU A 51 -5.10 -15.76 0.36
CA LEU A 51 -4.04 -16.75 0.57
C LEU A 51 -3.24 -17.06 -0.71
N LEU A 52 -3.91 -17.24 -1.86
CA LEU A 52 -3.23 -17.66 -3.09
C LEU A 52 -2.78 -16.51 -4.01
N VAL A 53 -3.36 -15.31 -3.90
CA VAL A 53 -2.97 -14.16 -4.72
C VAL A 53 -2.19 -13.14 -3.90
N ASP A 54 -2.75 -12.59 -2.82
CA ASP A 54 -2.04 -11.59 -2.01
C ASP A 54 -0.81 -12.20 -1.33
N VAL A 55 -0.97 -13.24 -0.51
CA VAL A 55 0.12 -13.88 0.26
C VAL A 55 1.16 -14.59 -0.64
N ALA A 56 0.88 -14.76 -1.94
CA ALA A 56 1.78 -15.44 -2.87
C ALA A 56 3.20 -14.83 -2.91
N HIS A 57 3.33 -13.52 -2.69
CA HIS A 57 4.62 -12.86 -2.68
C HIS A 57 5.55 -13.33 -1.54
N VAL A 58 4.99 -13.87 -0.45
CA VAL A 58 5.76 -14.45 0.66
C VAL A 58 6.60 -15.64 0.17
N TYR A 59 6.08 -16.46 -0.75
CA TYR A 59 6.83 -17.57 -1.33
C TYR A 59 8.05 -17.08 -2.10
N SER A 60 7.95 -15.95 -2.82
CA SER A 60 9.11 -15.37 -3.49
C SER A 60 10.22 -14.99 -2.51
N THR A 61 9.88 -14.59 -1.28
CA THR A 61 10.86 -14.30 -0.23
C THR A 61 11.59 -15.57 0.18
N LEU A 62 10.90 -16.70 0.37
CA LEU A 62 11.53 -17.99 0.68
C LEU A 62 12.53 -18.41 -0.40
N TYR A 63 12.15 -18.34 -1.67
CA TYR A 63 13.03 -18.71 -2.78
C TYR A 63 14.27 -17.82 -2.90
N ARG A 64 14.16 -16.52 -2.58
CA ARG A 64 15.27 -15.56 -2.66
C ARG A 64 16.14 -15.49 -1.41
N THR A 65 15.77 -16.20 -0.34
CA THR A 65 16.50 -16.14 0.94
C THR A 65 16.86 -17.52 1.46
N TYR A 66 15.89 -18.29 1.95
CA TYR A 66 16.13 -19.59 2.56
C TYR A 66 16.57 -20.66 1.56
N PHE A 67 16.03 -20.63 0.35
CA PHE A 67 16.34 -21.62 -0.69
C PHE A 67 17.50 -21.19 -1.61
N ASP A 68 18.06 -20.00 -1.39
CA ASP A 68 19.31 -19.57 -2.01
C ASP A 68 20.48 -19.78 -1.03
N PRO A 69 21.39 -20.73 -1.30
CA PRO A 69 22.51 -21.02 -0.42
C PRO A 69 23.41 -19.80 -0.15
N GLN A 70 23.55 -18.88 -1.12
CA GLN A 70 24.36 -17.69 -0.95
C GLN A 70 23.69 -16.71 0.01
N ALA A 71 22.43 -16.35 -0.25
CA ALA A 71 21.68 -15.44 0.60
C ALA A 71 21.54 -15.99 2.04
N LEU A 72 21.29 -17.29 2.18
CA LEU A 72 21.20 -17.93 3.49
C LEU A 72 22.52 -17.85 4.26
N LYS A 73 23.67 -18.03 3.60
CA LYS A 73 24.98 -17.93 4.26
C LYS A 73 25.27 -16.49 4.71
N GLU A 74 24.98 -15.51 3.86
CA GLU A 74 25.27 -14.10 4.12
C GLU A 74 24.37 -13.51 5.22
N GLN A 75 23.09 -13.89 5.26
CA GLN A 75 22.08 -13.30 6.16
C GLN A 75 21.56 -14.29 7.21
N ARG A 76 22.28 -15.39 7.47
CA ARG A 76 21.83 -16.50 8.31
C ARG A 76 21.25 -16.06 9.65
N SER A 77 21.95 -15.17 10.34
CA SER A 77 21.52 -14.68 11.65
C SER A 77 20.15 -14.00 11.55
N LEU A 78 19.97 -13.05 10.63
CA LEU A 78 18.72 -12.33 10.47
C LEU A 78 17.57 -13.26 10.06
N LEU A 79 17.83 -14.17 9.12
CA LEU A 79 16.81 -15.09 8.61
C LEU A 79 16.28 -16.01 9.72
N TRP A 80 17.09 -16.49 10.65
CA TRP A 80 16.59 -17.35 11.73
C TRP A 80 16.13 -16.58 12.96
N THR A 81 16.83 -15.52 13.35
CA THR A 81 16.54 -14.81 14.60
C THR A 81 15.29 -13.94 14.49
N ILE A 82 15.06 -13.25 13.38
CA ILE A 82 13.88 -12.37 13.23
C ILE A 82 12.58 -13.19 13.37
N PRO A 83 12.34 -14.27 12.60
CA PRO A 83 11.13 -15.06 12.74
C PRO A 83 10.99 -15.68 14.13
N LEU A 84 12.08 -16.17 14.73
CA LEU A 84 12.06 -16.77 16.05
C LEU A 84 11.63 -15.75 17.12
N PHE A 85 12.26 -14.58 17.15
CA PHE A 85 11.91 -13.54 18.12
C PHE A 85 10.54 -12.92 17.83
N SER A 86 10.15 -12.77 16.57
CA SER A 86 8.79 -12.36 16.21
C SER A 86 7.75 -13.39 16.67
N PHE A 87 8.02 -14.68 16.55
CA PHE A 87 7.14 -15.74 17.02
C PHE A 87 7.00 -15.75 18.54
N ILE A 88 8.12 -15.73 19.27
CA ILE A 88 8.13 -15.67 20.74
C ILE A 88 7.42 -14.40 21.22
N GLY A 89 7.79 -13.24 20.65
CA GLY A 89 7.17 -11.95 20.99
C GLY A 89 5.67 -11.95 20.70
N GLY A 90 5.25 -12.54 19.58
CA GLY A 90 3.84 -12.71 19.23
C GLY A 90 3.07 -13.56 20.24
N ILE A 91 3.62 -14.72 20.64
CA ILE A 91 3.02 -15.57 21.67
C ILE A 91 2.87 -14.82 22.99
N LEU A 92 3.94 -14.15 23.43
CA LEU A 92 3.93 -13.40 24.69
C LEU A 92 2.87 -12.29 24.67
N LEU A 93 2.85 -11.47 23.61
CA LEU A 93 1.86 -10.41 23.45
C LEU A 93 0.43 -10.95 23.44
N TYR A 94 0.18 -12.00 22.65
CA TYR A 94 -1.15 -12.63 22.55
C TYR A 94 -1.61 -13.22 23.90
N SER A 95 -0.69 -13.85 24.64
CA SER A 95 -0.99 -14.43 25.95
C SER A 95 -1.33 -13.39 27.02
N MET A 96 -0.85 -12.15 26.85
CA MET A 96 -1.15 -11.04 27.77
C MET A 96 -2.47 -10.37 27.42
N ASN A 97 -2.69 -10.09 26.14
CA ASN A 97 -3.89 -9.45 25.62
C ASN A 97 -3.99 -9.69 24.11
N ASP A 98 -5.00 -10.46 23.71
CA ASP A 98 -5.25 -10.84 22.32
C ASP A 98 -5.52 -9.62 21.42
N LEU A 99 -6.33 -8.66 21.88
CA LEU A 99 -6.62 -7.45 21.14
C LEU A 99 -5.38 -6.57 20.93
N LEU A 100 -4.52 -6.45 21.94
CA LEU A 100 -3.26 -5.71 21.84
C LEU A 100 -2.33 -6.35 20.81
N PHE A 101 -2.25 -7.68 20.78
CA PHE A 101 -1.50 -8.39 19.75
C PHE A 101 -2.00 -8.05 18.35
N TRP A 102 -3.32 -8.18 18.11
CA TRP A 102 -3.90 -7.90 16.80
C TRP A 102 -3.75 -6.44 16.38
N ARG A 103 -3.88 -5.50 17.32
CA ARG A 103 -3.64 -4.08 17.08
C ARG A 103 -2.20 -3.79 16.68
N ILE A 104 -1.22 -4.34 17.39
CA ILE A 104 0.20 -4.19 17.03
C ILE A 104 0.45 -4.78 15.64
N LEU A 105 -0.09 -5.97 15.37
CA LEU A 105 0.06 -6.64 14.09
C LEU A 105 -0.57 -5.83 12.95
N ALA A 106 -1.76 -5.24 13.18
CA ALA A 106 -2.44 -4.36 12.23
C ALA A 106 -1.56 -3.16 11.84
N TYR A 107 -0.96 -2.47 12.82
CA TYR A 107 -0.08 -1.33 12.51
C TYR A 107 1.23 -1.74 11.85
N VAL A 108 1.79 -2.92 12.18
CA VAL A 108 2.95 -3.46 11.47
C VAL A 108 2.61 -3.79 10.02
N ALA A 109 1.43 -4.37 9.77
CA ALA A 109 0.94 -4.65 8.43
C ALA A 109 0.71 -3.36 7.63
N VAL A 110 0.04 -2.37 8.21
CA VAL A 110 -0.13 -1.04 7.60
C VAL A 110 1.23 -0.44 7.23
N TYR A 111 2.19 -0.46 8.15
CA TYR A 111 3.54 0.03 7.88
C TYR A 111 4.20 -0.71 6.70
N HIS A 112 4.09 -2.04 6.67
CA HIS A 112 4.60 -2.87 5.58
C HIS A 112 4.00 -2.46 4.22
N PHE A 113 2.67 -2.30 4.12
CA PHE A 113 2.01 -1.90 2.88
C PHE A 113 2.39 -0.48 2.44
N ILE A 114 2.47 0.48 3.37
CA ILE A 114 2.94 1.84 3.07
C ILE A 114 4.36 1.80 2.47
N ARG A 115 5.26 1.02 3.06
CA ARG A 115 6.65 0.90 2.60
C ARG A 115 6.76 0.22 1.25
N GLN A 116 5.89 -0.74 0.96
CA GLN A 116 5.83 -1.42 -0.33
C GLN A 116 5.53 -0.45 -1.48
N GLN A 117 4.54 0.44 -1.32
CA GLN A 117 4.19 1.43 -2.35
C GLN A 117 5.34 2.41 -2.63
N TYR A 118 6.00 2.89 -1.57
CA TYR A 118 7.21 3.70 -1.70
C TYR A 118 8.34 2.95 -2.43
N GLY A 119 8.53 1.66 -2.13
CA GLY A 119 9.52 0.80 -2.79
C GLY A 119 9.34 0.76 -4.31
N PHE A 120 8.12 0.49 -4.80
CA PHE A 120 7.81 0.49 -6.22
C PHE A 120 8.06 1.85 -6.88
N MET A 121 7.61 2.93 -6.25
CA MET A 121 7.86 4.29 -6.76
C MET A 121 9.37 4.56 -6.89
N ARG A 122 10.20 4.13 -5.92
CA ARG A 122 11.66 4.28 -5.98
C ARG A 122 12.30 3.49 -7.11
N ILE A 123 11.84 2.28 -7.37
CA ILE A 123 12.31 1.47 -8.51
C ILE A 123 12.00 2.20 -9.83
N TYR A 124 10.77 2.69 -10.00
CA TYR A 124 10.34 3.41 -11.20
C TYR A 124 10.86 4.86 -11.31
N SER A 125 11.54 5.39 -10.30
CA SER A 125 12.20 6.70 -10.35
C SER A 125 13.73 6.62 -10.35
N ARG A 126 14.31 5.40 -10.30
CA ARG A 126 15.77 5.21 -10.15
C ARG A 126 16.64 5.85 -11.23
N LYS A 127 16.10 6.07 -12.42
CA LYS A 127 16.79 6.71 -13.55
C LYS A 127 16.39 8.18 -13.74
N GLU A 128 15.49 8.69 -12.90
CA GLU A 128 14.96 10.04 -13.02
C GLU A 128 15.93 11.05 -12.40
N LYS A 129 16.34 12.04 -13.20
CA LYS A 129 17.16 13.17 -12.73
C LYS A 129 16.23 14.35 -12.46
N ALA A 130 15.58 14.32 -11.30
CA ALA A 130 14.67 15.38 -10.86
C ALA A 130 15.32 16.24 -9.77
N PRO A 131 15.05 17.56 -9.72
CA PRO A 131 15.36 18.40 -8.57
C PRO A 131 14.88 17.77 -7.25
N LEU A 132 15.60 18.05 -6.16
CA LEU A 132 15.28 17.53 -4.83
C LEU A 132 13.84 17.83 -4.42
N LEU A 133 13.34 19.02 -4.75
CA LEU A 133 11.96 19.42 -4.47
C LEU A 133 10.94 18.46 -5.10
N TYR A 134 11.12 18.08 -6.37
CA TYR A 134 10.16 17.21 -7.07
C TYR A 134 10.20 15.79 -6.51
N SER A 135 11.40 15.29 -6.17
CA SER A 135 11.56 14.00 -5.50
C SER A 135 10.94 14.00 -4.09
N TRP A 136 10.96 15.14 -3.40
CA TRP A 136 10.28 15.32 -2.11
C TRP A 136 8.76 15.33 -2.27
N ILE A 137 8.22 16.01 -3.28
CA ILE A 137 6.79 15.99 -3.59
C ILE A 137 6.34 14.56 -3.89
N ASP A 138 7.03 13.82 -4.76
CA ASP A 138 6.71 12.41 -5.07
C ASP A 138 6.67 11.53 -3.82
N ARG A 139 7.70 11.65 -2.98
CA ARG A 139 7.80 10.90 -1.73
C ARG A 139 6.70 11.28 -0.74
N PHE A 140 6.43 12.57 -0.56
CA PHE A 140 5.35 13.02 0.31
C PHE A 140 4.00 12.52 -0.20
N THR A 141 3.76 12.59 -1.52
CA THR A 141 2.55 12.10 -2.15
C THR A 141 2.35 10.60 -1.92
N ILE A 142 3.35 9.74 -2.18
CA ILE A 142 3.17 8.29 -2.04
C ILE A 142 2.93 7.88 -0.58
N TYR A 143 3.58 8.53 0.40
CA TYR A 143 3.33 8.27 1.81
C TYR A 143 1.97 8.80 2.25
N TYR A 144 1.61 10.02 1.85
CA TYR A 144 0.36 10.63 2.31
C TYR A 144 -0.86 10.03 1.61
N ALA A 145 -0.69 9.48 0.40
CA ALA A 145 -1.70 8.69 -0.30
C ALA A 145 -2.21 7.51 0.55
N THR A 146 -1.33 6.87 1.31
CA THR A 146 -1.64 5.72 2.16
C THR A 146 -1.92 6.12 3.61
N ILE A 147 -1.24 7.15 4.13
CA ILE A 147 -1.44 7.62 5.50
C ILE A 147 -2.79 8.32 5.67
N TYR A 148 -3.24 9.12 4.70
CA TYR A 148 -4.49 9.85 4.84
C TYR A 148 -5.71 8.93 5.04
N PRO A 149 -5.92 7.85 4.27
CA PRO A 149 -7.03 6.93 4.50
C PRO A 149 -6.98 6.25 5.88
N ILE A 150 -5.78 5.96 6.40
CA ILE A 150 -5.59 5.45 7.75
C ILE A 150 -5.97 6.51 8.80
N LEU A 151 -5.53 7.76 8.63
CA LEU A 151 -5.94 8.87 9.48
C LEU A 151 -7.46 9.09 9.43
N TYR A 152 -8.05 8.99 8.24
CA TYR A 152 -9.49 9.09 8.05
C TYR A 152 -10.20 8.04 8.91
N TRP A 153 -9.78 6.77 8.82
CA TRP A 153 -10.32 5.68 9.64
C TRP A 153 -10.22 5.97 11.15
N HIS A 154 -9.07 6.41 11.66
CA HIS A 154 -8.91 6.73 13.08
C HIS A 154 -9.82 7.89 13.54
N LEU A 155 -10.06 8.87 12.67
CA LEU A 155 -10.72 10.14 13.03
C LEU A 155 -12.21 10.18 12.68
N SER A 156 -12.69 9.30 11.81
CA SER A 156 -14.11 9.18 11.43
C SER A 156 -14.87 8.10 12.21
N GLY A 157 -14.14 7.19 12.87
CA GLY A 157 -14.71 6.03 13.55
C GLY A 157 -14.64 4.74 12.71
N PRO A 158 -15.28 3.65 13.18
CA PRO A 158 -15.16 2.33 12.58
C PRO A 158 -15.64 2.29 11.13
N ARG A 159 -15.02 1.41 10.35
CA ARG A 159 -15.39 1.09 8.96
C ARG A 159 -16.28 -0.16 8.93
N ASN A 160 -16.82 -0.51 7.77
CA ASN A 160 -17.63 -1.73 7.63
C ASN A 160 -16.76 -3.01 7.61
N PHE A 161 -15.45 -2.86 7.73
CA PHE A 161 -14.47 -3.92 7.76
C PHE A 161 -13.43 -3.63 8.83
N ASN A 162 -12.71 -4.67 9.22
CA ASN A 162 -11.60 -4.62 10.16
C ASN A 162 -10.31 -4.93 9.40
N TRP A 163 -9.16 -4.50 9.93
CA TRP A 163 -7.89 -4.87 9.30
C TRP A 163 -7.59 -6.37 9.50
N PHE A 164 -7.81 -6.85 10.71
CA PHE A 164 -7.75 -8.25 11.12
C PHE A 164 -8.96 -8.66 11.96
N VAL A 165 -9.25 -7.91 13.03
CA VAL A 165 -10.31 -8.25 14.00
C VAL A 165 -11.02 -6.99 14.49
N ASP A 166 -12.23 -7.16 15.02
CA ASP A 166 -12.98 -6.03 15.58
C ASP A 166 -12.18 -5.31 16.69
N GLY A 167 -12.13 -3.98 16.60
CA GLY A 167 -11.42 -3.12 17.56
C GLY A 167 -9.90 -3.09 17.44
N ASP A 168 -9.30 -3.65 16.37
CA ASP A 168 -7.85 -3.59 16.16
C ASP A 168 -7.32 -2.16 15.98
N PHE A 169 -8.07 -1.28 15.33
CA PHE A 169 -7.75 0.14 15.20
C PHE A 169 -8.24 0.98 16.39
N VAL A 170 -7.51 2.06 16.68
CA VAL A 170 -7.89 3.05 17.69
C VAL A 170 -8.67 4.18 17.04
N TYR A 171 -9.71 4.65 17.72
CA TYR A 171 -10.54 5.74 17.24
C TYR A 171 -10.45 6.96 18.15
N MET A 172 -10.47 8.14 17.56
CA MET A 172 -10.49 9.42 18.27
C MET A 172 -11.42 10.39 17.55
N GLU A 173 -12.43 10.89 18.26
CA GLU A 173 -13.32 11.91 17.72
C GLU A 173 -12.66 13.29 17.69
N ALA A 174 -11.91 13.57 16.62
CA ALA A 174 -11.25 14.86 16.41
C ALA A 174 -11.53 15.40 15.00
N LYS A 175 -12.74 15.93 14.79
CA LYS A 175 -13.21 16.44 13.49
C LYS A 175 -12.29 17.51 12.89
N TRP A 176 -11.74 18.40 13.71
CA TRP A 176 -10.82 19.44 13.24
C TRP A 176 -9.53 18.84 12.64
N LEU A 177 -9.03 17.74 13.24
CA LEU A 177 -7.85 17.04 12.76
C LEU A 177 -8.15 16.29 11.45
N LEU A 178 -9.37 15.77 11.31
CA LEU A 178 -9.84 15.17 10.06
C LEU A 178 -9.92 16.21 8.93
N TYR A 179 -10.46 17.40 9.21
CA TYR A 179 -10.50 18.50 8.24
C TYR A 179 -9.11 18.97 7.84
N LEU A 180 -8.20 19.10 8.81
CA LEU A 180 -6.80 19.44 8.53
C LEU A 180 -6.13 18.36 7.66
N ALA A 181 -6.29 17.08 8.00
CA ALA A 181 -5.74 15.97 7.21
C ALA A 181 -6.30 15.95 5.78
N THR A 182 -7.61 16.22 5.64
CA THR A 182 -8.27 16.28 4.32
C THR A 182 -7.78 17.48 3.51
N ALA A 183 -7.62 18.65 4.13
CA ALA A 183 -7.07 19.84 3.47
C ALA A 183 -5.62 19.60 3.01
N LEU A 184 -4.79 18.97 3.84
CA LEU A 184 -3.43 18.55 3.45
C LEU A 184 -3.45 17.54 2.30
N TYR A 185 -4.43 16.64 2.25
CA TYR A 185 -4.55 15.63 1.19
C TYR A 185 -4.86 16.29 -0.15
N VAL A 186 -5.84 17.20 -0.18
CA VAL A 186 -6.18 17.98 -1.38
C VAL A 186 -5.01 18.87 -1.80
N GLY A 187 -4.35 19.54 -0.86
CA GLY A 187 -3.17 20.37 -1.13
C GLY A 187 -2.00 19.57 -1.70
N MET A 188 -1.76 18.37 -1.18
CA MET A 188 -0.76 17.42 -1.67
C MET A 188 -1.06 16.97 -3.11
N LEU A 189 -2.32 16.65 -3.42
CA LEU A 189 -2.76 16.30 -4.78
C LEU A 189 -2.54 17.46 -5.76
N ALA A 190 -2.94 18.67 -5.38
CA ALA A 190 -2.73 19.86 -6.20
C ALA A 190 -1.23 20.09 -6.46
N ALA A 191 -0.40 20.01 -5.43
CA ALA A 191 1.06 20.17 -5.54
C ALA A 191 1.67 19.11 -6.47
N TYR A 192 1.24 17.84 -6.35
CA TYR A 192 1.69 16.76 -7.21
C TYR A 192 1.33 17.00 -8.69
N VAL A 193 0.07 17.33 -8.97
CA VAL A 193 -0.42 17.60 -10.33
C VAL A 193 0.29 18.81 -10.95
N ILE A 194 0.40 19.92 -10.21
CA ILE A 194 1.12 21.12 -10.67
C ILE A 194 2.57 20.76 -11.00
N LYS A 195 3.25 20.01 -10.13
CA LYS A 195 4.63 19.59 -10.38
C LYS A 195 4.75 18.69 -11.61
N GLU A 196 3.85 17.73 -11.84
CA GLU A 196 3.88 16.92 -13.08
C GLU A 196 3.65 17.77 -14.34
N ILE A 197 2.74 18.75 -14.29
CA ILE A 197 2.51 19.69 -15.41
C ILE A 197 3.77 20.52 -15.69
N VAL A 198 4.40 21.07 -14.64
CA VAL A 198 5.62 21.88 -14.77
C VAL A 198 6.77 21.04 -15.33
N VAL A 199 6.99 19.83 -14.80
CA VAL A 199 8.03 18.91 -15.28
C VAL A 199 7.81 18.57 -16.75
N TYR A 200 6.58 18.27 -17.15
CA TYR A 200 6.27 17.96 -18.54
C TYR A 200 6.50 19.16 -19.47
N ARG A 201 6.10 20.38 -19.05
CA ARG A 201 6.31 21.60 -19.84
C ARG A 201 7.80 21.91 -20.04
N LEU A 202 8.61 21.73 -19.01
CA LEU A 202 10.05 22.02 -19.04
C LEU A 202 10.87 20.95 -19.76
N THR A 203 10.55 19.68 -19.57
CA THR A 203 11.39 18.56 -20.05
C THR A 203 10.82 17.83 -21.25
N ARG A 204 9.56 18.06 -21.60
CA ARG A 204 8.77 17.30 -22.60
C ARG A 204 8.81 15.79 -22.34
N SER A 205 8.97 15.40 -21.08
CA SER A 205 9.06 14.00 -20.65
C SER A 205 8.09 13.73 -19.50
N PHE A 206 7.55 12.50 -19.47
CA PHE A 206 6.63 12.05 -18.43
C PHE A 206 7.00 10.63 -18.01
N ASN A 207 7.21 10.43 -16.70
CA ASN A 207 7.54 9.13 -16.14
C ASN A 207 6.26 8.33 -15.85
N LEU A 208 5.69 7.77 -16.92
CA LEU A 208 4.43 7.02 -16.85
C LEU A 208 4.41 5.91 -15.79
N PRO A 209 5.44 5.04 -15.67
CA PRO A 209 5.43 3.99 -14.64
C PRO A 209 5.36 4.53 -13.21
N LYS A 210 6.14 5.58 -12.89
CA LYS A 210 6.11 6.22 -11.57
C LYS A 210 4.73 6.83 -11.29
N ALA A 211 4.17 7.55 -12.26
CA ALA A 211 2.86 8.15 -12.13
C ALA A 211 1.76 7.09 -11.94
N ALA A 212 1.84 5.97 -12.67
CA ALA A 212 0.89 4.87 -12.53
C ALA A 212 0.93 4.25 -11.13
N ILE A 213 2.11 4.06 -10.51
CA ILE A 213 2.22 3.63 -9.11
C ILE A 213 1.58 4.64 -8.16
N ILE A 214 1.87 5.92 -8.32
CA ILE A 214 1.34 6.97 -7.43
C ILE A 214 -0.18 7.06 -7.53
N TRP A 215 -0.73 7.13 -8.75
CA TRP A 215 -2.17 7.19 -8.97
C TRP A 215 -2.89 5.91 -8.57
N GLY A 216 -2.31 4.74 -8.89
CA GLY A 216 -2.84 3.45 -8.48
C GLY A 216 -2.93 3.35 -6.96
N THR A 217 -1.91 3.82 -6.24
CA THR A 217 -1.90 3.89 -4.77
C THR A 217 -2.95 4.85 -4.24
N LEU A 218 -3.00 6.08 -4.78
CA LEU A 218 -3.97 7.10 -4.38
C LEU A 218 -5.40 6.60 -4.52
N PHE A 219 -5.73 6.02 -5.67
CA PHE A 219 -7.07 5.56 -5.93
C PHE A 219 -7.43 4.32 -5.12
N SER A 220 -6.58 3.28 -5.10
CA SER A 220 -6.90 2.05 -4.36
C SER A 220 -7.13 2.32 -2.87
N TRP A 221 -6.25 3.09 -2.22
CA TRP A 221 -6.38 3.37 -0.80
C TRP A 221 -7.55 4.31 -0.48
N TYR A 222 -7.74 5.36 -1.27
CA TYR A 222 -8.85 6.29 -1.04
C TYR A 222 -10.19 5.63 -1.31
N PHE A 223 -10.34 4.94 -2.45
CA PHE A 223 -11.61 4.34 -2.83
C PHE A 223 -11.96 3.16 -1.92
N GLY A 224 -11.02 2.27 -1.59
CA GLY A 224 -11.29 1.14 -0.69
C GLY A 224 -11.68 1.60 0.71
N ILE A 225 -10.81 2.38 1.35
CA ILE A 225 -10.97 2.73 2.78
C ILE A 225 -11.98 3.87 2.95
N VAL A 226 -11.88 4.97 2.19
CA VAL A 226 -12.64 6.21 2.45
C VAL A 226 -13.99 6.23 1.73
N TYR A 227 -14.00 5.97 0.41
CA TYR A 227 -15.20 6.11 -0.41
C TYR A 227 -16.16 4.92 -0.29
N PHE A 228 -15.71 3.72 -0.62
CA PHE A 228 -16.53 2.52 -0.63
C PHE A 228 -16.78 1.95 0.76
N ASN A 229 -15.86 2.20 1.71
CA ASN A 229 -15.96 1.62 3.04
C ASN A 229 -16.05 0.09 2.97
N GLY A 230 -15.20 -0.56 2.18
CA GLY A 230 -15.31 -1.99 1.91
C GLY A 230 -13.94 -2.65 1.84
N ASP A 231 -13.84 -3.85 2.41
CA ASP A 231 -12.61 -4.67 2.44
C ASP A 231 -12.17 -5.14 1.04
N MET A 232 -13.16 -5.29 0.15
CA MET A 232 -12.98 -5.81 -1.21
C MET A 232 -12.84 -4.72 -2.27
N ALA A 233 -12.74 -3.45 -1.85
CA ALA A 233 -12.80 -2.26 -2.69
C ALA A 233 -11.44 -1.59 -2.95
#